data_AF-A0AAU1ZPS8-F1
#
_entry.id   AF-A0AAU1ZPS8-F1
#
_cell.length_a   1.000
_cell.length_b   1.000
_cell.length_c   1.000
_cell.angle_alpha   90.00
_cell.angle_beta   90.00
_cell.angle_gamma   90.00
#
_symmetry.space_group_name_H-M   'P 1'
#
loop_
_entity.id
_entity.type
_entity.pdbx_description
1 polymer ?
#
loop_
_entity_poly.entity_id
_entity_poly.type
_entity_poly.pdbx_seq_one_letter_code
_entity_poly.pdbx_strand_id
1 'polypeptide(L)'
;MLFAVAAAPAQAAGYRYWSFWESDGGKPWAYATQGPATARPADGDAIGFRFAISKGTSDTSRPSVAPDFPGICAGVEKKDGTKRIAVVVDFGGPQDAPPGETLPEKPVRVGCAQVREDATGAEALAEVAKPLRYDGAAMLCGIAGYPARGCGEQVAENGEASPVAPTTPGSASASDSASTSTSGTVSGAEDGSGPSFGVLAGGAAVLALGGAAIWKARRRG
;
A
#
# COMPACT_ATOMS: atom_id res chain seq x y z
N MET A 1 -23.05 -25.90 -31.26
CA MET A 1 -23.10 -24.48 -30.86
C MET A 1 -21.83 -24.18 -30.07
N LEU A 2 -20.98 -23.31 -30.60
CA LEU A 2 -19.74 -22.88 -29.94
C LEU A 2 -20.10 -21.69 -29.04
N PHE A 3 -20.02 -21.86 -27.71
CA PHE A 3 -20.20 -20.75 -26.77
C PHE A 3 -18.92 -19.91 -26.78
N ALA A 4 -18.97 -18.74 -27.40
CA ALA A 4 -17.92 -17.73 -27.27
C ALA A 4 -17.99 -17.15 -25.85
N VAL A 5 -17.00 -17.48 -25.02
CA VAL A 5 -16.77 -16.79 -23.75
C VAL A 5 -16.23 -15.41 -24.10
N ALA A 6 -17.06 -14.37 -23.99
CA ALA A 6 -16.58 -13.00 -24.07
C ALA A 6 -15.72 -12.73 -22.82
N ALA A 7 -14.42 -12.55 -23.00
CA ALA A 7 -13.58 -11.98 -21.96
C ALA A 7 -14.08 -10.56 -21.70
N ALA A 8 -14.69 -10.32 -20.54
CA ALA A 8 -15.02 -8.97 -20.10
C ALA A 8 -13.71 -8.15 -20.06
N PRO A 9 -13.74 -6.85 -20.41
CA PRO A 9 -12.56 -6.02 -20.30
C PRO A 9 -12.06 -6.06 -18.85
N ALA A 10 -10.76 -6.27 -18.66
CA ALA A 10 -10.12 -6.10 -17.37
C ALA A 10 -10.19 -4.61 -17.01
N GLN A 11 -11.29 -4.20 -16.38
CA GLN A 11 -11.46 -2.85 -15.87
C GLN A 11 -10.37 -2.63 -14.84
N ALA A 12 -9.48 -1.67 -15.09
CA ALA A 12 -8.43 -1.34 -14.15
C ALA A 12 -9.08 -0.68 -12.93
N ALA A 13 -9.37 -1.47 -11.90
CA ALA A 13 -9.90 -0.98 -10.65
C ALA A 13 -8.99 0.14 -10.11
N GLY A 14 -9.57 1.32 -9.88
CA GLY A 14 -8.90 2.38 -9.16
C GLY A 14 -8.78 2.00 -7.69
N TYR A 15 -7.91 2.68 -6.96
CA TYR A 15 -7.77 2.51 -5.51
C TYR A 15 -7.97 3.85 -4.83
N ARG A 16 -8.70 3.87 -3.72
CA ARG A 16 -8.84 5.07 -2.88
C ARG A 16 -7.79 5.04 -1.78
N TYR A 17 -6.85 5.98 -1.79
CA TYR A 17 -5.67 5.94 -0.91
C TYR A 17 -5.07 7.32 -0.65
N TRP A 18 -4.17 7.40 0.32
CA TRP A 18 -3.29 8.55 0.56
C TRP A 18 -2.03 8.41 -0.28
N SER A 19 -1.88 9.24 -1.31
CA SER A 19 -0.62 9.36 -2.06
C SER A 19 0.39 10.19 -1.25
N PHE A 20 1.68 9.95 -1.45
CA PHE A 20 2.77 10.60 -0.73
C PHE A 20 3.73 11.29 -1.71
N TRP A 21 4.05 12.55 -1.43
CA TRP A 21 4.80 13.44 -2.31
C TRP A 21 5.88 14.18 -1.54
N GLU A 22 6.97 14.48 -2.23
CA GLU A 22 8.14 15.15 -1.68
C GLU A 22 8.56 16.32 -2.56
N SER A 23 9.22 17.31 -1.96
CA SER A 23 9.80 18.46 -2.64
C SER A 23 10.89 19.07 -1.78
N ASP A 24 11.92 19.62 -2.44
CA ASP A 24 12.94 20.47 -1.84
C ASP A 24 12.38 21.88 -1.50
N GLY A 25 11.25 21.94 -0.77
CA GLY A 25 10.74 23.17 -0.12
C GLY A 25 10.21 24.28 -1.02
N GLY A 26 10.05 24.03 -2.32
CA GLY A 26 9.61 25.05 -3.29
C GLY A 26 9.71 24.60 -4.74
N LYS A 27 10.34 23.46 -4.99
CA LYS A 27 10.32 22.77 -6.28
C LYS A 27 8.98 22.05 -6.50
N PRO A 28 8.57 21.76 -7.74
CA PRO A 28 7.35 20.99 -7.98
C PRO A 28 7.33 19.66 -7.23
N TRP A 29 6.14 19.22 -6.81
CA TRP A 29 5.95 17.91 -6.20
C TRP A 29 6.52 16.78 -7.05
N ALA A 30 7.28 15.90 -6.42
CA ALA A 30 7.69 14.61 -6.95
C ALA A 30 6.96 13.49 -6.19
N TYR A 31 6.49 12.47 -6.90
CA TYR A 31 5.89 11.30 -6.26
C TYR A 31 6.97 10.59 -5.46
N ALA A 32 6.70 10.29 -4.18
CA ALA A 32 7.70 9.72 -3.30
C ALA A 32 8.08 8.30 -3.73
N THR A 33 9.38 7.99 -3.68
CA THR A 33 9.88 6.64 -3.98
C THR A 33 9.97 5.76 -2.73
N GLN A 34 9.88 6.37 -1.55
CA GLN A 34 9.87 5.72 -0.25
C GLN A 34 8.56 6.06 0.48
N GLY A 35 8.10 5.13 1.32
CA GLY A 35 6.94 5.39 2.17
C GLY A 35 7.25 6.42 3.29
N PRO A 36 6.24 7.09 3.84
CA PRO A 36 6.42 8.14 4.85
C PRO A 36 7.08 7.63 6.14
N ALA A 37 6.94 6.33 6.46
CA ALA A 37 7.60 5.71 7.61
C ALA A 37 9.13 5.51 7.43
N THR A 38 9.65 5.67 6.22
CA THR A 38 11.07 5.44 5.89
C THR A 38 11.74 6.71 5.37
N ALA A 39 11.02 7.50 4.57
CA ALA A 39 11.50 8.76 4.03
C ALA A 39 11.94 9.69 5.16
N ARG A 40 13.12 10.32 5.01
CA ARG A 40 13.67 11.29 5.97
C ARG A 40 13.94 12.63 5.26
N PRO A 41 12.92 13.49 5.13
CA PRO A 41 13.08 14.80 4.49
C PRO A 41 14.11 15.65 5.26
N ALA A 42 14.83 16.51 4.55
CA ALA A 42 15.77 17.46 5.13
C ALA A 42 15.04 18.64 5.80
N ASP A 43 15.79 19.43 6.57
CA ASP A 43 15.32 20.75 7.02
C ASP A 43 15.11 21.66 5.80
N GLY A 44 13.93 22.26 5.69
CA GLY A 44 13.58 23.06 4.52
C GLY A 44 12.74 22.33 3.48
N ASP A 45 12.59 21.01 3.59
CA ASP A 45 11.78 20.25 2.64
C ASP A 45 10.28 20.42 2.88
N ALA A 46 9.50 20.02 1.88
CA ALA A 46 8.07 19.90 1.96
C ALA A 46 7.62 18.47 1.63
N ILE A 47 6.69 17.97 2.44
CA ILE A 47 6.01 16.70 2.18
C ILE A 47 4.51 16.90 2.01
N GLY A 48 3.90 16.07 1.18
CA GLY A 48 2.51 16.17 0.79
C GLY A 48 1.78 14.83 0.88
N PHE A 49 0.57 14.86 1.41
CA PHE A 49 -0.36 13.75 1.43
C PHE A 49 -1.64 14.16 0.70
N ARG A 50 -2.07 13.39 -0.30
CA ARG A 50 -3.32 13.66 -1.04
C ARG A 50 -4.21 12.42 -1.03
N PHE A 51 -5.42 12.55 -0.50
CA PHE A 51 -6.37 11.45 -0.47
C PHE A 51 -7.20 11.39 -1.75
N ALA A 52 -6.97 10.42 -2.62
CA ALA A 52 -7.58 10.39 -3.95
C ALA A 52 -7.98 8.99 -4.40
N ILE A 53 -8.81 8.94 -5.44
CA ILE A 53 -8.99 7.73 -6.26
C ILE A 53 -7.93 7.71 -7.35
N SER A 54 -7.10 6.67 -7.37
CA SER A 54 -6.13 6.41 -8.44
C SER A 54 -6.84 6.19 -9.77
N LYS A 55 -6.34 6.84 -10.83
CA LYS A 55 -6.76 6.61 -12.22
C LYS A 55 -5.81 5.62 -12.94
N GLY A 56 -5.36 4.59 -12.23
CA GLY A 56 -4.41 3.60 -12.75
C GLY A 56 -3.01 4.18 -12.94
N THR A 57 -2.30 3.77 -13.99
CA THR A 57 -0.86 4.06 -14.21
C THR A 57 -0.51 5.52 -14.47
N SER A 58 -1.50 6.40 -14.61
CA SER A 58 -1.32 7.84 -14.88
C SER A 58 -1.63 8.73 -13.67
N ASP A 59 -1.59 8.15 -12.47
CA ASP A 59 -1.97 8.85 -11.24
C ASP A 59 -1.12 10.10 -11.00
N THR A 60 -1.79 11.25 -11.02
CA THR A 60 -1.22 12.58 -10.82
C THR A 60 -1.86 13.26 -9.61
N SER A 61 -2.38 12.46 -8.66
CA SER A 61 -3.06 12.93 -7.45
C SER A 61 -2.09 13.55 -6.45
N ARG A 62 -1.40 14.62 -6.87
CA ARG A 62 -0.56 15.47 -6.03
C ARG A 62 -1.40 16.43 -5.20
N PRO A 63 -0.86 16.96 -4.10
CA PRO A 63 -1.53 18.02 -3.35
C PRO A 63 -1.88 19.21 -4.25
N SER A 64 -3.06 19.78 -4.04
CA SER A 64 -3.59 20.91 -4.81
C SER A 64 -2.86 22.22 -4.52
N VAL A 65 -2.19 22.33 -3.36
CA VAL A 65 -1.36 23.47 -2.99
C VAL A 65 0.12 23.19 -3.23
N ALA A 66 0.88 24.25 -3.48
CA ALA A 66 2.31 24.17 -3.75
C ALA A 66 3.12 23.76 -2.49
N PRO A 67 4.28 23.11 -2.67
CA PRO A 67 5.20 22.77 -1.59
C PRO A 67 5.99 24.01 -1.11
N ASP A 68 5.32 24.96 -0.49
CA ASP A 68 5.91 26.26 -0.11
C ASP A 68 6.48 26.24 1.32
N PHE A 69 7.69 25.72 1.48
CA PHE A 69 8.35 25.74 2.80
C PHE A 69 8.53 27.18 3.34
N PRO A 70 9.06 28.14 2.56
CA PRO A 70 9.22 29.51 3.04
C PRO A 70 7.93 30.12 3.57
N GLY A 71 6.80 29.91 2.88
CA GLY A 71 5.50 30.41 3.33
C GLY A 71 4.92 29.65 4.53
N ILE A 72 4.94 28.31 4.51
CA ILE A 72 4.33 27.48 5.56
C ILE A 72 5.11 27.56 6.87
N CYS A 73 6.44 27.68 6.81
CA CYS A 73 7.34 27.67 7.96
C CYS A 73 7.89 29.06 8.34
N ALA A 74 7.45 30.16 7.72
CA ALA A 74 7.99 31.51 7.93
C ALA A 74 8.10 31.91 9.42
N GLY A 75 7.11 31.55 10.23
CA GLY A 75 7.03 31.92 11.65
C GLY A 75 7.66 30.92 12.62
N VAL A 76 8.32 29.86 12.14
CA VAL A 76 8.89 28.81 13.00
C VAL A 76 10.41 28.92 13.00
N GLU A 77 10.95 29.41 14.11
CA GLU A 77 12.40 29.39 14.35
C GLU A 77 12.90 27.96 14.54
N LYS A 78 14.01 27.64 13.88
CA LYS A 78 14.66 26.33 14.04
C LYS A 78 15.24 26.22 15.45
N LYS A 79 14.93 25.13 16.14
CA LYS A 79 15.57 24.75 17.40
C LYS A 79 16.76 23.84 17.14
N ASP A 80 17.78 23.91 17.99
CA ASP A 80 18.93 23.02 17.92
C ASP A 80 18.51 21.55 18.00
N GLY A 81 19.17 20.69 17.21
CA GLY A 81 18.85 19.25 17.14
C GLY A 81 17.50 18.94 16.49
N THR A 82 16.88 19.92 15.82
CA THR A 82 15.63 19.73 15.07
C THR A 82 15.77 20.17 13.62
N LYS A 83 14.85 19.69 12.79
CA LYS A 83 14.58 20.16 11.44
C LYS A 83 13.13 20.61 11.32
N ARG A 84 12.88 21.48 10.34
CA ARG A 84 11.56 21.96 9.97
C ARG A 84 11.18 21.36 8.62
N ILE A 85 9.97 20.82 8.55
CA ILE A 85 9.41 20.27 7.32
C ILE A 85 8.04 20.91 7.13
N ALA A 86 7.79 21.47 5.95
CA ALA A 86 6.45 21.90 5.59
C ALA A 86 5.59 20.68 5.25
N VAL A 87 4.47 20.52 5.93
CA VAL A 87 3.55 19.40 5.72
C VAL A 87 2.28 19.93 5.10
N VAL A 88 1.87 19.31 3.99
CA VAL A 88 0.60 19.55 3.32
C VAL A 88 -0.24 18.28 3.41
N VAL A 89 -1.45 18.40 3.94
CA VAL A 89 -2.47 17.36 3.96
C VAL A 89 -3.66 17.85 3.15
N ASP A 90 -3.87 17.23 1.99
CA ASP A 90 -4.99 17.50 1.10
C ASP A 90 -5.97 16.33 1.15
N PHE A 91 -7.11 16.56 1.81
CA PHE A 91 -8.17 15.57 2.03
C PHE A 91 -8.95 15.23 0.76
N GLY A 92 -8.69 15.95 -0.32
CA GLY A 92 -9.33 15.77 -1.59
C GLY A 92 -10.70 16.42 -1.72
N GLY A 93 -11.36 16.07 -2.81
CA GLY A 93 -12.67 16.61 -3.15
C GLY A 93 -13.78 15.57 -3.06
N PRO A 94 -15.03 15.96 -3.36
CA PRO A 94 -16.20 15.11 -3.22
C PRO A 94 -16.09 13.78 -3.98
N GLN A 95 -15.43 13.78 -5.14
CA GLN A 95 -15.20 12.56 -5.92
C GLN A 95 -14.28 11.54 -5.22
N ASP A 96 -13.41 12.00 -4.32
CA ASP A 96 -12.46 11.15 -3.60
C ASP A 96 -13.09 10.55 -2.34
N ALA A 97 -14.16 11.14 -1.82
CA ALA A 97 -14.76 10.76 -0.55
C ALA A 97 -15.37 9.35 -0.58
N PRO A 98 -15.18 8.53 0.47
CA PRO A 98 -15.92 7.28 0.60
C PRO A 98 -17.42 7.57 0.73
N PRO A 99 -18.29 6.68 0.21
CA PRO A 99 -19.74 6.83 0.35
C PRO A 99 -20.18 7.01 1.81
N GLY A 100 -20.97 8.05 2.06
CA GLY A 100 -21.50 8.36 3.39
C GLY A 100 -20.50 9.02 4.35
N GLU A 101 -19.27 9.32 3.91
CA GLU A 101 -18.35 10.16 4.67
C GLU A 101 -18.52 11.64 4.29
N THR A 102 -18.31 12.52 5.27
CA THR A 102 -18.31 13.97 5.06
C THR A 102 -16.87 14.46 4.97
N LEU A 103 -16.58 15.27 3.95
CA LEU A 103 -15.26 15.88 3.81
C LEU A 103 -14.95 16.81 5.01
N PRO A 104 -13.68 16.90 5.42
CA PRO A 104 -13.27 17.92 6.38
C PRO A 104 -13.61 19.33 5.89
N GLU A 105 -14.07 20.21 6.79
CA GLU A 105 -14.43 21.60 6.46
C GLU A 105 -13.28 22.37 5.79
N LYS A 106 -12.04 22.05 6.19
CA LYS A 106 -10.82 22.54 5.55
C LYS A 106 -10.26 21.42 4.68
N PRO A 107 -10.45 21.47 3.35
CA PRO A 107 -10.01 20.40 2.44
C PRO A 107 -8.48 20.31 2.36
N VAL A 108 -7.77 21.39 2.68
CA VAL A 108 -6.31 21.40 2.78
C VAL A 108 -5.91 21.93 4.15
N ARG A 109 -5.03 21.18 4.82
CA ARG A 109 -4.37 21.56 6.04
C ARG A 109 -2.87 21.65 5.79
N VAL A 110 -2.26 22.74 6.24
CA VAL A 110 -0.81 22.92 6.19
C VAL A 110 -0.26 23.16 7.59
N GLY A 111 1.00 22.84 7.80
CA GLY A 111 1.70 23.15 9.04
C GLY A 111 3.20 22.94 8.92
N CYS A 112 3.94 23.60 9.80
CA CYS A 112 5.39 23.42 9.91
C CYS A 112 5.69 22.43 11.03
N ALA A 113 6.17 21.23 10.67
CA ALA A 113 6.61 20.23 11.64
C ALA A 113 8.02 20.57 12.12
N GLN A 114 8.22 20.76 13.42
CA GLN A 114 9.54 20.89 14.03
C GLN A 114 9.87 19.58 14.76
N VAL A 115 10.74 18.77 14.16
CA VAL A 115 10.99 17.39 14.59
C VAL A 115 12.49 17.10 14.71
N ARG A 116 12.86 16.02 15.39
CA ARG A 116 14.27 15.57 15.49
C ARG A 116 14.92 15.41 14.10
N GLU A 117 16.23 15.62 14.00
CA GLU A 117 16.95 15.63 12.72
C GLU A 117 16.81 14.32 11.91
N ASP A 118 16.73 13.19 12.59
CA ASP A 118 16.52 11.89 11.96
C ASP A 118 15.03 11.54 11.79
N ALA A 119 14.07 12.42 12.08
CA ALA A 119 12.64 12.10 11.96
C ALA A 119 12.24 11.70 10.53
N THR A 120 11.25 10.82 10.45
CA THR A 120 10.60 10.35 9.23
C THR A 120 9.50 11.31 8.76
N GLY A 121 9.06 11.16 7.52
CA GLY A 121 7.90 11.87 6.99
C GLY A 121 6.61 11.59 7.78
N ALA A 122 6.44 10.38 8.32
CA ALA A 122 5.31 10.01 9.17
C ALA A 122 5.33 10.74 10.52
N GLU A 123 6.51 10.88 11.14
CA GLU A 123 6.67 11.66 12.38
C GLU A 123 6.38 13.14 12.14
N ALA A 124 6.86 13.70 11.02
CA ALA A 124 6.54 15.07 10.61
C ALA A 124 5.04 15.27 10.38
N LEU A 125 4.38 14.33 9.68
CA LEU A 125 2.93 14.34 9.49
C LEU A 125 2.20 14.31 10.85
N ALA A 126 2.64 13.45 11.77
CA ALA A 126 2.02 13.29 13.07
C ALA A 126 2.14 14.55 13.95
N GLU A 127 3.16 15.40 13.73
CA GLU A 127 3.27 16.69 14.40
C GLU A 127 2.18 17.67 13.92
N VAL A 128 1.81 17.60 12.64
CA VAL A 128 0.88 18.55 12.02
C VAL A 128 -0.57 18.07 12.04
N ALA A 129 -0.82 16.77 11.91
CA ALA A 129 -2.15 16.21 11.75
C ALA A 129 -2.28 14.83 12.43
N LYS A 130 -2.88 14.82 13.63
CA LYS A 130 -3.28 13.61 14.38
C LYS A 130 -4.80 13.53 14.51
N PRO A 131 -5.38 12.34 14.74
CA PRO A 131 -4.70 11.04 14.82
C PRO A 131 -4.32 10.48 13.44
N LEU A 132 -3.33 9.59 13.41
CA LEU A 132 -3.00 8.78 12.23
C LEU A 132 -3.50 7.36 12.42
N ARG A 133 -4.13 6.79 11.39
CA ARG A 133 -4.59 5.40 11.38
C ARG A 133 -3.82 4.63 10.33
N TYR A 134 -3.26 3.50 10.73
CA TYR A 134 -2.55 2.57 9.86
C TYR A 134 -3.20 1.18 9.88
N ASP A 135 -3.02 0.41 8.83
CA ASP A 135 -3.36 -1.02 8.83
C ASP A 135 -2.19 -1.89 9.32
N GLY A 136 -2.38 -3.21 9.32
CA GLY A 136 -1.36 -4.17 9.72
C GLY A 136 -0.13 -4.23 8.79
N ALA A 137 -0.22 -3.67 7.59
CA ALA A 137 0.88 -3.55 6.63
C ALA A 137 1.57 -2.18 6.69
N ALA A 138 1.24 -1.36 7.69
CA ALA A 138 1.72 0.02 7.87
C ALA A 138 1.33 0.97 6.72
N MET A 139 0.27 0.66 5.97
CA MET A 139 -0.34 1.61 5.04
C MET A 139 -1.08 2.71 5.82
N LEU A 140 -0.89 3.97 5.42
CA LEU A 140 -1.61 5.09 6.01
C LEU A 140 -3.06 5.10 5.52
N CYS A 141 -3.99 4.81 6.42
CA CYS A 141 -5.41 4.70 6.13
C CYS A 141 -6.18 5.98 6.39
N GLY A 142 -5.76 6.78 7.36
CA GLY A 142 -6.47 8.00 7.76
C GLY A 142 -5.59 9.01 8.46
N ILE A 143 -5.87 10.29 8.23
CA ILE A 143 -5.19 11.45 8.79
C ILE A 143 -6.24 12.35 9.43
N ALA A 144 -6.01 12.78 10.67
CA ALA A 144 -6.93 13.66 11.40
C ALA A 144 -8.40 13.15 11.43
N GLY A 145 -8.57 11.83 11.47
CA GLY A 145 -9.88 11.17 11.49
C GLY A 145 -10.54 10.95 10.12
N TYR A 146 -9.88 11.31 9.01
CA TYR A 146 -10.41 11.14 7.65
C TYR A 146 -9.50 10.27 6.73
N PRO A 147 -10.08 9.36 5.92
CA PRO A 147 -11.43 8.86 6.09
C PRO A 147 -11.55 8.12 7.43
N ALA A 148 -12.75 8.14 8.01
CA ALA A 148 -13.04 7.49 9.27
C ALA A 148 -12.86 5.97 9.17
N ARG A 149 -13.14 5.39 8.00
CA ARG A 149 -13.05 3.95 7.72
C ARG A 149 -12.34 3.69 6.37
N GLY A 150 -12.10 2.41 6.07
CA GLY A 150 -11.43 1.96 4.86
C GLY A 150 -9.89 2.09 4.92
N CYS A 151 -9.19 1.43 4.00
CA CYS A 151 -7.74 1.57 3.83
C CYS A 151 -7.32 0.99 2.47
N GLY A 152 -7.28 1.82 1.42
CA GLY A 152 -6.85 1.35 0.10
C GLY A 152 -7.90 0.52 -0.66
N GLU A 153 -9.18 0.85 -0.51
CA GLU A 153 -10.28 0.09 -1.15
C GLU A 153 -10.22 0.20 -2.68
N GLN A 154 -10.54 -0.91 -3.37
CA GLN A 154 -10.77 -0.90 -4.81
C GLN A 154 -12.09 -0.19 -5.13
N VAL A 155 -12.05 0.66 -6.14
CA VAL A 155 -13.21 1.36 -6.68
C VAL A 155 -13.36 1.01 -8.15
N ALA A 156 -14.61 0.79 -8.58
CA ALA A 156 -14.91 0.73 -10.00
C ALA A 156 -14.62 2.10 -10.64
N GLU A 157 -14.37 2.16 -11.95
CA GLU A 157 -14.11 3.42 -12.66
C GLU A 157 -15.21 4.49 -12.46
N ASN A 158 -16.42 4.07 -12.06
CA ASN A 158 -17.55 4.97 -11.77
C ASN A 158 -17.59 5.50 -10.31
N GLY A 159 -16.54 5.29 -9.51
CA GLY A 159 -16.43 5.83 -8.14
C GLY A 159 -17.22 5.08 -7.06
N GLU A 160 -18.05 4.11 -7.45
CA GLU A 160 -18.75 3.21 -6.54
C GLU A 160 -17.82 2.10 -6.05
N ALA A 161 -17.99 1.67 -4.80
CA ALA A 161 -17.30 0.51 -4.27
C ALA A 161 -17.66 -0.72 -5.13
N SER A 162 -16.65 -1.43 -5.64
CA SER A 162 -16.91 -2.70 -6.32
C SER A 162 -17.55 -3.67 -5.31
N PRO A 163 -18.66 -4.35 -5.65
CA PRO A 163 -19.23 -5.37 -4.79
C PRO A 163 -18.20 -6.48 -4.63
N VAL A 164 -17.68 -6.65 -3.40
CA VAL A 164 -16.91 -7.83 -3.02
C VAL A 164 -17.89 -9.00 -3.09
N ALA A 165 -17.63 -9.96 -3.97
CA ALA A 165 -18.41 -11.20 -4.00
C ALA A 165 -18.36 -11.84 -2.60
N PRO A 166 -19.51 -12.22 -2.01
CA PRO A 166 -19.51 -12.83 -0.69
C PRO A 166 -18.82 -14.19 -0.76
N THR A 167 -17.72 -14.36 -0.04
CA THR A 167 -17.18 -15.68 0.28
C THR A 167 -18.14 -16.32 1.28
N THR A 168 -19.00 -17.21 0.79
CA THR A 168 -19.97 -17.95 1.60
C THR A 168 -19.26 -18.74 2.71
N PRO A 169 -19.57 -18.54 4.00
CA PRO A 169 -19.20 -19.46 5.07
C PRO A 169 -20.33 -20.47 5.25
N GLY A 170 -20.07 -21.74 4.93
CA GLY A 170 -20.96 -22.87 5.22
C GLY A 170 -20.40 -24.12 4.55
N SER A 171 -20.25 -25.28 5.18
CA SER A 171 -20.84 -25.76 6.41
C SER A 171 -19.94 -26.84 7.00
N ALA A 172 -19.83 -26.84 8.32
CA ALA A 172 -19.37 -28.00 9.08
C ALA A 172 -20.31 -29.20 8.81
N SER A 173 -19.73 -30.39 8.65
CA SER A 173 -20.38 -31.64 9.02
C SER A 173 -19.43 -32.38 9.95
N ALA A 174 -19.80 -32.37 11.22
CA ALA A 174 -19.30 -33.31 12.19
C ALA A 174 -19.85 -34.71 11.89
N SER A 175 -19.02 -35.73 12.08
CA SER A 175 -19.46 -37.05 12.52
C SER A 175 -18.38 -37.60 13.42
N ASP A 176 -18.65 -37.55 14.71
CA ASP A 176 -17.97 -38.32 15.73
C ASP A 176 -18.13 -39.82 15.46
N SER A 177 -17.06 -40.58 15.67
CA SER A 177 -17.13 -41.84 16.43
C SER A 177 -15.73 -42.28 16.84
N ALA A 178 -15.55 -42.35 18.15
CA ALA A 178 -14.39 -42.87 18.85
C ALA A 178 -14.28 -44.40 18.74
N SER A 179 -13.06 -44.93 18.78
CA SER A 179 -12.59 -45.86 19.84
C SER A 179 -11.20 -46.46 19.52
N THR A 180 -10.25 -46.13 20.39
CA THR A 180 -9.45 -47.06 21.22
C THR A 180 -8.66 -48.22 20.57
N SER A 181 -7.35 -47.97 20.44
CA SER A 181 -6.20 -48.74 20.96
C SER A 181 -5.83 -50.16 20.46
N THR A 182 -4.52 -50.24 20.16
CA THR A 182 -3.56 -51.33 20.49
C THR A 182 -3.19 -52.37 19.41
N SER A 183 -1.94 -52.21 18.96
CA SER A 183 -0.90 -53.21 18.63
C SER A 183 -1.15 -54.34 17.62
N GLY A 184 -0.28 -54.40 16.62
CA GLY A 184 -0.04 -55.59 15.80
C GLY A 184 0.99 -55.34 14.70
N THR A 185 1.97 -56.22 14.59
CA THR A 185 3.20 -56.09 13.79
C THR A 185 3.08 -56.79 12.41
N VAL A 186 3.85 -56.28 11.45
CA VAL A 186 4.39 -56.84 10.18
C VAL A 186 3.49 -57.13 8.96
N SER A 187 4.05 -56.69 7.82
CA SER A 187 4.09 -57.31 6.48
C SER A 187 2.92 -57.11 5.50
N GLY A 188 3.21 -56.28 4.49
CA GLY A 188 3.15 -56.65 3.08
C GLY A 188 1.77 -56.66 2.39
N ALA A 189 1.55 -55.67 1.51
CA ALA A 189 1.10 -55.86 0.12
C ALA A 189 0.80 -54.48 -0.48
N GLU A 190 1.29 -54.26 -1.70
CA GLU A 190 1.02 -53.10 -2.55
C GLU A 190 -0.43 -53.14 -3.04
N ASP A 191 -1.08 -51.97 -3.13
CA ASP A 191 -1.82 -51.56 -4.34
C ASP A 191 -2.43 -50.14 -4.18
N GLY A 192 -2.09 -49.26 -5.13
CA GLY A 192 -3.00 -48.26 -5.69
C GLY A 192 -3.27 -46.96 -4.91
N SER A 193 -2.31 -46.02 -4.90
CA SER A 193 -2.62 -44.59 -4.74
C SER A 193 -1.89 -43.76 -5.79
N GLY A 194 -2.67 -43.15 -6.68
CA GLY A 194 -2.19 -42.38 -7.84
C GLY A 194 -1.59 -41.01 -7.47
N PRO A 195 -0.71 -40.44 -8.30
CA PRO A 195 0.32 -39.50 -7.87
C PRO A 195 -0.09 -38.04 -8.02
N SER A 196 0.21 -37.24 -6.99
CA SER A 196 0.20 -35.78 -7.04
C SER A 196 1.36 -35.26 -7.92
N PHE A 197 1.11 -35.10 -9.22
CA PHE A 197 2.02 -34.42 -10.14
C PHE A 197 1.95 -32.90 -9.94
N GLY A 198 2.72 -32.36 -9.00
CA GLY A 198 2.77 -30.91 -8.78
C GLY A 198 4.08 -30.32 -8.25
N VAL A 199 5.09 -31.14 -7.90
CA VAL A 199 6.23 -30.65 -7.11
C VAL A 199 7.61 -31.00 -7.69
N LEU A 200 7.72 -31.60 -8.88
CA LEU A 200 9.01 -32.03 -9.44
C LEU A 200 9.38 -31.44 -10.82
N ALA A 201 8.72 -30.36 -11.26
CA ALA A 201 9.07 -29.64 -12.50
C ALA A 201 9.74 -28.27 -12.28
N GLY A 202 9.97 -27.84 -11.03
CA GLY A 202 10.57 -26.53 -10.71
C GLY A 202 12.08 -26.54 -10.45
N GLY A 203 12.68 -27.68 -10.10
CA GLY A 203 14.09 -27.76 -9.68
C GLY A 203 15.12 -27.77 -10.82
N ALA A 204 14.75 -28.26 -12.01
CA ALA A 204 15.70 -28.43 -13.12
C ALA A 204 16.01 -27.11 -13.87
N ALA A 205 15.14 -26.11 -13.80
CA ALA A 205 15.30 -24.85 -14.52
C ALA A 205 16.32 -23.88 -13.87
N VAL A 206 16.48 -23.93 -12.54
CA VAL A 206 17.37 -23.02 -11.80
C VAL A 206 18.85 -23.41 -11.95
N LEU A 207 19.16 -24.70 -12.06
CA LEU A 207 20.53 -25.18 -12.24
C LEU A 207 21.08 -24.89 -13.66
N ALA A 208 20.23 -24.85 -14.68
CA ALA A 208 20.65 -24.54 -16.05
C ALA A 208 21.05 -23.07 -16.24
N LEU A 209 20.38 -22.13 -15.57
CA LEU A 209 20.67 -20.69 -15.68
C LEU A 209 21.91 -20.27 -14.87
N GLY A 210 22.24 -20.96 -13.77
CA GLY A 210 23.46 -20.71 -13.00
C GLY A 210 24.76 -21.12 -13.72
N GLY A 211 24.73 -22.22 -14.48
CA GLY A 211 25.91 -22.72 -15.20
C GLY A 211 26.38 -21.84 -16.37
N ALA A 212 25.45 -21.18 -17.06
CA ALA A 212 25.75 -20.36 -18.24
C ALA A 212 26.50 -19.05 -17.90
N ALA A 213 26.28 -18.48 -16.71
CA ALA A 213 26.93 -17.25 -16.28
C ALA A 213 28.44 -17.45 -15.98
N ILE A 214 28.80 -18.60 -15.39
CA ILE A 214 30.18 -18.91 -14.98
C ILE A 214 31.07 -19.18 -16.20
N TRP A 215 30.55 -19.81 -17.26
CA TRP A 215 31.31 -20.10 -18.46
C TRP A 215 31.62 -18.85 -19.31
N LYS A 216 30.71 -17.87 -19.31
CA LYS A 216 30.89 -16.61 -20.06
C LYS A 216 31.94 -15.69 -19.41
N ALA A 217 32.18 -15.80 -18.10
CA ALA A 217 33.21 -15.05 -17.38
C ALA A 217 34.63 -15.60 -17.63
N ARG A 218 34.80 -16.92 -17.79
CA ARG A 218 36.13 -17.53 -18.03
C ARG A 218 36.69 -17.35 -19.45
N ARG A 219 35.89 -16.90 -20.41
CA ARG A 219 36.34 -16.65 -21.80
C ARG A 219 36.68 -15.19 -22.10
N ARG A 220 36.60 -14.30 -21.10
CA ARG A 220 36.94 -12.87 -21.24
C ARG A 220 38.01 -12.40 -20.25
N GLY A 221 38.70 -13.34 -19.61
CA GLY A 221 39.93 -13.12 -18.84
C GLY A 221 41.11 -13.80 -19.51
#